data_AF-A0A973L7B1-F1
#
_entry.id   AF-A0A973L7B1-F1
#
_cell.length_a   1.000
_cell.length_b   1.000
_cell.length_c   1.000
_cell.angle_alpha   90.00
_cell.angle_beta   90.00
_cell.angle_gamma   90.00
#
_symmetry.space_group_name_H-M   'P 1'
#
loop_
_entity.id
_entity.type
_entity.pdbx_description
1 polymer ?
#
loop_
_entity_poly.entity_id
_entity_poly.type
_entity_poly.pdbx_seq_one_letter_code
_entity_poly.pdbx_strand_id
1 'polypeptide(L)'
;ACLRALAPVPRAVRETGSQFAGPALRERLARGTEAEQVRILTDLVRSEAAAVLGHDSPEAVAVDITFLEQGFDSLTAVELRNRVNAITGLRLTGAMAFDHPTPGELAPFLREKLAAAGVLSGGDTSAKGARDSRRYRTADTQDTQDTGAKPSTLSSSLKRAVHEGRGAELLTLVRALAAFRPRFAAAGELTEIPEATVVARGPQTPQLICFPSFAGSSDAQEFARFAAGFRGRRAVSVVPTPGFVAGEPLAADVGALLDVCAESVRKTAGDKPAVLVGFSSGGLVAHAVAARLAELGVEVARLVLIDTFVPEDAGVPEDVQAALAGAVLAANAEQQNLGGDEWLTALAHYYSMDWRGLSRTAIPTLLLRATEPVPGLTPADLRPSTWDLAAETTVADVPGDHFSMLRDHAATTAQAVAEWLDT
;
A
#
# COMPACT_ATOMS: atom_id res chain seq x y z
N ALA A 1 18.36 44.78 -27.29
CA ALA A 1 17.39 45.16 -26.25
C ALA A 1 16.00 44.69 -26.68
N CYS A 2 15.53 43.53 -26.20
CA CYS A 2 14.13 43.05 -26.32
C CYS A 2 14.00 41.69 -25.61
N LEU A 3 13.95 41.68 -24.28
CA LEU A 3 13.45 40.55 -23.45
C LEU A 3 12.78 41.11 -22.19
N ARG A 4 11.73 41.90 -22.37
CA ARG A 4 10.80 42.35 -21.30
C ARG A 4 9.42 42.53 -21.91
N ALA A 5 8.63 41.47 -21.99
CA ALA A 5 7.15 41.53 -22.04
C ALA A 5 6.54 40.13 -22.26
N LEU A 6 6.77 39.18 -21.34
CA LEU A 6 5.89 38.01 -21.17
C LEU A 6 5.96 37.60 -19.68
N ALA A 7 5.42 38.46 -18.81
CA ALA A 7 5.10 38.10 -17.44
C ALA A 7 3.56 38.00 -17.35
N PRO A 8 2.98 36.87 -16.92
CA PRO A 8 1.55 36.78 -16.70
C PRO A 8 1.15 37.67 -15.51
N VAL A 9 0.05 38.40 -15.68
CA VAL A 9 -0.57 39.24 -14.65
C VAL A 9 -1.04 38.35 -13.48
N PRO A 10 -0.80 38.71 -12.20
CA PRO A 10 -1.31 37.94 -11.08
C PRO A 10 -2.84 38.01 -11.09
N ARG A 11 -3.49 36.86 -11.30
CA ARG A 11 -4.94 36.71 -11.14
C ARG A 11 -5.22 36.74 -9.65
N ALA A 12 -6.03 37.70 -9.20
CA ALA A 12 -6.40 37.86 -7.80
C ALA A 12 -7.01 36.57 -7.25
N VAL A 13 -6.28 35.92 -6.34
CA VAL A 13 -6.78 34.82 -5.51
C VAL A 13 -7.81 35.44 -4.58
N ARG A 14 -9.08 35.00 -4.70
CA ARG A 14 -10.10 35.34 -3.70
C ARG A 14 -9.73 34.65 -2.39
N GLU A 15 -9.70 35.42 -1.32
CA GLU A 15 -9.32 35.03 0.04
C GLU A 15 -10.27 33.96 0.63
N THR A 16 -10.00 32.68 0.39
CA THR A 16 -10.54 31.57 1.20
C THR A 16 -9.50 31.03 2.20
N GLY A 17 -8.21 31.32 2.01
CA GLY A 17 -7.11 30.89 2.89
C GLY A 17 -7.07 31.54 4.28
N SER A 18 -7.87 32.58 4.53
CA SER A 18 -7.90 33.31 5.82
C SER A 18 -8.64 32.53 6.93
N GLN A 19 -9.58 31.65 6.57
CA GLN A 19 -10.49 31.01 7.55
C GLN A 19 -9.85 29.86 8.35
N PHE A 20 -8.70 29.34 7.89
CA PHE A 20 -7.99 28.19 8.50
C PHE A 20 -6.60 28.57 9.03
N ALA A 21 -6.29 29.87 9.16
CA ALA A 21 -5.06 30.30 9.82
C ALA A 21 -5.06 29.86 11.30
N GLY A 22 -3.95 29.26 11.77
CA GLY A 22 -3.85 28.58 13.08
C GLY A 22 -4.47 29.32 14.28
N PRO A 23 -4.24 30.64 14.47
CA PRO A 23 -4.89 31.40 15.55
C PRO A 23 -6.41 31.51 15.41
N ALA A 24 -6.94 31.72 14.20
CA ALA A 24 -8.37 31.83 13.93
C ALA A 24 -9.09 30.46 14.03
N LEU A 25 -8.41 29.38 13.65
CA LEU A 25 -8.91 28.02 13.83
C LEU A 25 -9.07 27.68 15.32
N ARG A 26 -8.05 27.97 16.14
CA ARG A 26 -8.07 27.69 17.58
C ARG A 26 -9.21 28.42 18.29
N GLU A 27 -9.44 29.68 17.93
CA GLU A 27 -10.50 30.52 18.51
C GLU A 27 -11.91 30.00 18.17
N ARG A 28 -12.09 29.47 16.95
CA ARG A 28 -13.35 28.85 16.51
C ARG A 28 -13.60 27.52 17.21
N LEU A 29 -12.58 26.67 17.33
CA LEU A 29 -12.69 25.38 18.00
C LEU A 29 -13.01 25.55 19.50
N ALA A 30 -12.40 26.54 20.17
CA ALA A 30 -12.64 26.81 21.59
C ALA A 30 -14.07 27.31 21.90
N ARG A 31 -14.79 27.86 20.90
CA ARG A 31 -16.17 28.36 21.05
C ARG A 31 -17.24 27.39 20.57
N GLY A 32 -16.85 26.38 19.79
CA GLY A 32 -17.77 25.39 19.26
C GLY A 32 -18.08 24.29 20.26
N THR A 33 -19.30 23.77 20.19
CA THR A 33 -19.67 22.47 20.74
C THR A 33 -18.85 21.35 20.10
N GLU A 34 -18.84 20.17 20.71
CA GLU A 34 -18.13 19.00 20.18
C GLU A 34 -18.50 18.69 18.71
N ALA A 35 -19.80 18.77 18.38
CA ALA A 35 -20.29 18.55 17.01
C ALA A 35 -19.86 19.67 16.05
N GLU A 36 -19.75 20.91 16.52
CA GLU A 36 -19.23 22.03 15.73
C GLU A 36 -17.73 21.91 15.48
N GLN A 37 -16.97 21.47 16.49
CA GLN A 37 -15.52 21.23 16.37
C GLN A 37 -15.24 20.15 15.32
N VAL A 38 -15.98 19.04 15.35
CA VAL A 38 -15.84 17.97 14.34
C VAL A 38 -16.14 18.52 12.96
N ARG A 39 -17.24 19.26 12.76
CA ARG A 39 -17.56 19.86 11.44
C ARG A 39 -16.46 20.80 10.94
N ILE A 40 -15.95 21.68 11.79
CA ILE A 40 -14.86 22.61 11.44
C ILE A 40 -13.60 21.84 11.02
N LEU A 41 -13.27 20.75 11.73
CA LEU A 41 -12.12 19.90 11.41
C LEU A 41 -12.35 19.08 10.15
N THR A 42 -13.57 18.61 9.88
CA THR A 42 -13.92 17.95 8.62
C THR A 42 -13.74 18.91 7.44
N ASP A 43 -14.21 20.15 7.56
CA ASP A 43 -14.05 21.17 6.51
C ASP A 43 -12.58 21.50 6.26
N LEU A 44 -11.77 21.58 7.34
CA LEU A 44 -10.32 21.76 7.24
C LEU A 44 -9.68 20.60 6.47
N VAL A 45 -9.94 19.36 6.90
CA VAL A 45 -9.36 18.16 6.29
C VAL A 45 -9.72 18.08 4.81
N ARG A 46 -10.98 18.33 4.45
CA ARG A 46 -11.43 18.34 3.03
C ARG A 46 -10.77 19.45 2.22
N SER A 47 -10.60 20.64 2.80
CA SER A 47 -9.95 21.77 2.13
C SER A 47 -8.49 21.49 1.83
N GLU A 48 -7.76 20.95 2.82
CA GLU A 48 -6.36 20.57 2.63
C GLU A 48 -6.22 19.38 1.68
N ALA A 49 -7.14 18.41 1.75
CA ALA A 49 -7.13 17.27 0.85
C ALA A 49 -7.40 17.68 -0.60
N ALA A 50 -8.38 18.58 -0.83
CA ALA A 50 -8.66 19.14 -2.15
C ALA A 50 -7.44 19.88 -2.71
N ALA A 51 -6.75 20.66 -1.88
CA ALA A 51 -5.56 21.39 -2.30
C ALA A 51 -4.38 20.46 -2.66
N VAL A 52 -4.19 19.34 -1.95
CA VAL A 52 -3.18 18.32 -2.27
C VAL A 52 -3.50 17.61 -3.58
N LEU A 53 -4.78 17.27 -3.82
CA LEU A 53 -5.23 16.61 -5.04
C LEU A 53 -5.40 17.56 -6.23
N GLY A 54 -5.20 18.87 -6.04
CA GLY A 54 -5.35 19.88 -7.09
C GLY A 54 -6.81 20.18 -7.48
N HIS A 55 -7.77 19.93 -6.58
CA HIS A 55 -9.18 20.27 -6.78
C HIS A 55 -9.45 21.74 -6.42
N ASP A 56 -10.35 22.38 -7.17
CA ASP A 56 -10.74 23.78 -6.98
C ASP A 56 -11.63 24.01 -5.75
N SER A 57 -12.21 22.94 -5.18
CA SER A 57 -13.19 23.03 -4.10
C SER A 57 -13.11 21.84 -3.12
N PRO A 58 -13.29 22.07 -1.80
CA PRO A 58 -13.36 21.01 -0.79
C PRO A 58 -14.51 20.02 -1.02
N GLU A 59 -15.57 20.44 -1.72
CA GLU A 59 -16.73 19.61 -2.04
C GLU A 59 -16.38 18.42 -2.95
N ALA A 60 -15.30 18.52 -3.73
CA ALA A 60 -14.78 17.43 -4.55
C ALA A 60 -14.22 16.26 -3.72
N VAL A 61 -13.90 16.48 -2.44
CA VAL A 61 -13.46 15.44 -1.51
C VAL A 61 -14.66 14.97 -0.69
N ALA A 62 -15.07 13.72 -0.87
CA ALA A 62 -16.15 13.10 -0.11
C ALA A 62 -15.72 12.80 1.34
N VAL A 63 -16.67 12.98 2.27
CA VAL A 63 -16.42 12.83 3.73
C VAL A 63 -16.20 11.37 4.11
N ASP A 64 -16.95 10.46 3.49
CA ASP A 64 -17.04 9.05 3.89
C ASP A 64 -16.34 8.10 2.91
N ILE A 65 -15.57 8.64 1.95
CA ILE A 65 -14.76 7.85 1.02
C ILE A 65 -13.31 7.91 1.47
N THR A 66 -12.59 6.78 1.36
CA THR A 66 -11.20 6.73 1.82
C THR A 66 -10.31 7.67 1.01
N PHE A 67 -9.29 8.26 1.62
CA PHE A 67 -8.31 9.10 0.92
C PHE A 67 -7.70 8.35 -0.27
N LEU A 68 -7.43 7.04 -0.11
CA LEU A 68 -6.90 6.16 -1.15
C LEU A 68 -7.82 6.11 -2.38
N GLU A 69 -9.12 5.85 -2.16
CA GLU A 69 -10.13 5.87 -3.23
C GLU A 69 -10.21 7.23 -3.93
N GLN A 70 -9.98 8.31 -3.18
CA GLN A 70 -10.08 9.69 -3.67
C GLN A 70 -8.84 10.19 -4.41
N GLY A 71 -7.71 9.48 -4.35
CA GLY A 71 -6.50 9.90 -5.07
C GLY A 71 -5.23 9.95 -4.27
N PHE A 72 -5.29 9.70 -2.97
CA PHE A 72 -4.11 9.72 -2.12
C PHE A 72 -3.22 8.50 -2.33
N ASP A 73 -1.94 8.74 -2.16
CA ASP A 73 -0.83 7.80 -2.12
C ASP A 73 0.11 8.21 -0.97
N SER A 74 1.24 7.51 -0.79
CA SER A 74 2.14 7.78 0.33
C SER A 74 2.75 9.21 0.31
N LEU A 75 2.98 9.81 -0.86
CA LEU A 75 3.56 11.15 -0.96
C LEU A 75 2.52 12.24 -0.64
N THR A 76 1.33 12.12 -1.22
CA THR A 76 0.21 13.02 -0.97
C THR A 76 -0.31 12.90 0.47
N ALA A 77 -0.24 11.71 1.08
CA ALA A 77 -0.53 11.53 2.51
C ALA A 77 0.47 12.30 3.41
N VAL A 78 1.76 12.29 3.07
CA VAL A 78 2.77 13.09 3.77
C VAL A 78 2.54 14.59 3.57
N GLU A 79 2.12 15.02 2.37
CA GLU A 79 1.80 16.42 2.10
C GLU A 79 0.57 16.89 2.90
N LEU A 80 -0.51 16.10 2.93
CA LEU A 80 -1.69 16.39 3.76
C LEU A 80 -1.30 16.47 5.24
N ARG A 81 -0.48 15.53 5.73
CA ARG A 81 0.05 15.57 7.09
C ARG A 81 0.87 16.83 7.35
N ASN A 82 1.70 17.28 6.40
CA ASN A 82 2.48 18.51 6.52
C ASN A 82 1.56 19.73 6.69
N ARG A 83 0.55 19.84 5.82
CA ARG A 83 -0.43 20.93 5.81
C ARG A 83 -1.25 20.96 7.10
N VAL A 84 -1.79 19.82 7.51
CA VAL A 84 -2.57 19.71 8.75
C VAL A 84 -1.70 20.02 9.98
N ASN A 85 -0.45 19.53 10.04
CA ASN A 85 0.48 19.90 11.12
C ASN A 85 0.77 21.40 11.16
N ALA A 86 0.97 22.03 10.00
CA ALA A 86 1.25 23.46 9.91
C ALA A 86 0.07 24.31 10.43
N ILE A 87 -1.17 23.88 10.16
CA ILE A 87 -2.38 24.61 10.56
C ILE A 87 -2.74 24.35 12.03
N THR A 88 -2.66 23.09 12.47
CA THR A 88 -3.13 22.65 13.80
C THR A 88 -2.05 22.76 14.88
N GLY A 89 -0.77 22.79 14.50
CA GLY A 89 0.36 22.72 15.43
C GLY A 89 0.59 21.33 16.02
N LEU A 90 -0.14 20.30 15.56
CA LEU A 90 0.05 18.92 15.99
C LEU A 90 1.33 18.31 15.39
N ARG A 91 1.77 17.20 15.99
CA ARG A 91 2.84 16.34 15.45
C ARG A 91 2.26 15.01 15.02
N LEU A 92 1.58 15.02 13.87
CA LEU A 92 0.96 13.83 13.30
C LEU A 92 2.02 13.02 12.53
N THR A 93 1.90 11.69 12.60
CA THR A 93 2.74 10.75 11.85
C THR A 93 2.22 10.61 10.41
N GLY A 94 3.06 10.19 9.48
CA GLY A 94 2.63 9.93 8.09
C GLY A 94 1.55 8.84 7.98
N ALA A 95 1.50 7.93 8.96
CA ALA A 95 0.52 6.85 9.05
C ALA A 95 -0.93 7.33 9.29
N MET A 96 -1.14 8.60 9.68
CA MET A 96 -2.45 9.12 10.08
C MET A 96 -3.55 8.99 9.02
N ALA A 97 -3.21 9.12 7.73
CA ALA A 97 -4.16 8.99 6.63
C ALA A 97 -4.53 7.53 6.35
N PHE A 98 -3.83 6.57 6.95
CA PHE A 98 -4.13 5.13 6.90
C PHE A 98 -4.87 4.68 8.16
N ASP A 99 -4.44 5.15 9.34
CA ASP A 99 -5.10 4.87 10.62
C ASP A 99 -6.51 5.50 10.70
N HIS A 100 -6.71 6.62 9.98
CA HIS A 100 -7.98 7.32 9.86
C HIS A 100 -8.26 7.60 8.37
N PRO A 101 -8.75 6.58 7.63
CA PRO A 101 -8.71 6.57 6.18
C PRO A 101 -9.69 7.53 5.50
N THR A 102 -10.65 8.12 6.21
CA THR A 102 -11.61 9.09 5.64
C THR A 102 -11.52 10.47 6.30
N PRO A 103 -11.93 11.57 5.62
CA PRO A 103 -12.12 12.86 6.29
C PRO A 103 -13.06 12.81 7.50
N GLY A 104 -14.09 11.96 7.45
CA GLY A 104 -15.04 11.72 8.52
C GLY A 104 -14.42 11.10 9.77
N GLU A 105 -13.42 10.23 9.63
CA GLU A 105 -12.69 9.60 10.74
C GLU A 105 -11.50 10.43 11.24
N LEU A 106 -10.81 11.11 10.32
CA LEU A 106 -9.64 11.92 10.67
C LEU A 106 -10.04 13.14 11.51
N ALA A 107 -11.18 13.76 11.24
CA ALA A 107 -11.64 14.95 11.98
C ALA A 107 -11.89 14.69 13.49
N PRO A 108 -12.62 13.64 13.90
CA PRO A 108 -12.72 13.24 15.31
C PRO A 108 -11.35 12.94 15.95
N PHE A 109 -10.44 12.28 15.26
CA PHE A 109 -9.09 12.00 15.77
C PHE A 109 -8.29 13.29 16.00
N LEU A 110 -8.33 14.24 15.06
CA LEU A 110 -7.68 15.55 15.24
C LEU A 110 -8.25 16.29 16.45
N ARG A 111 -9.56 16.19 16.69
CA ARG A 111 -10.21 16.78 17.86
C ARG A 111 -9.66 16.19 19.15
N GLU A 112 -9.55 14.86 19.23
CA GLU A 112 -8.99 14.17 20.40
C GLU A 112 -7.54 14.62 20.68
N LYS A 113 -6.71 14.71 19.64
CA LYS A 113 -5.33 15.19 19.76
C LYS A 113 -5.25 16.65 20.20
N LEU A 114 -6.13 17.52 19.70
CA LEU A 114 -6.19 18.93 20.09
C LEU A 114 -6.71 19.11 21.53
N ALA A 115 -7.64 18.26 21.97
CA ALA A 115 -8.10 18.21 23.36
C ALA A 115 -6.97 17.82 24.30
N ALA A 116 -6.25 16.73 23.98
CA ALA A 116 -5.12 16.24 24.75
C ALA A 116 -3.94 17.24 24.79
N ALA A 117 -3.77 18.05 23.76
CA ALA A 117 -2.78 19.11 23.70
C ALA A 117 -3.19 20.38 24.47
N GLY A 118 -4.36 20.40 25.11
CA GLY A 118 -4.87 21.58 25.83
C GLY A 118 -5.27 22.73 24.91
N VAL A 119 -5.36 22.50 23.60
CA VAL A 119 -5.69 23.54 22.61
C VAL A 119 -7.18 23.89 22.65
N LEU A 120 -8.00 22.99 23.18
CA LEU A 120 -9.45 23.15 23.35
C LEU A 120 -9.86 23.62 24.76
N SER A 121 -8.90 23.81 25.67
CA SER A 121 -9.14 24.23 27.06
C SER A 121 -8.24 25.40 27.42
N GLY A 122 -8.80 26.52 27.86
CA GLY A 122 -8.01 27.63 28.38
C GLY A 122 -7.38 27.27 29.74
N GLY A 123 -6.07 26.99 29.79
CA GLY A 123 -5.28 27.02 31.03
C GLY A 123 -4.25 25.90 31.23
N ASP A 124 -2.99 26.33 31.39
CA ASP A 124 -1.80 25.75 32.07
C ASP A 124 -1.41 24.27 31.93
N THR A 125 -0.18 24.09 31.40
CA THR A 125 0.58 22.82 31.44
C THR A 125 1.71 22.92 32.47
N SER A 126 1.90 21.85 33.24
CA SER A 126 3.15 21.61 33.97
C SER A 126 3.47 20.12 33.94
N ALA A 127 4.54 19.79 33.21
CA ALA A 127 5.12 18.46 33.12
C ALA A 127 6.02 18.18 34.33
N LYS A 128 6.01 16.94 34.82
CA LYS A 128 7.03 16.39 35.71
C LYS A 128 7.43 15.00 35.22
N GLY A 129 8.73 14.82 35.00
CA GLY A 129 9.34 13.53 34.68
C GLY A 129 10.20 13.00 35.83
N ALA A 130 10.64 11.74 35.62
CA ALA A 130 11.74 10.98 36.24
C ALA A 130 11.25 9.68 36.91
N ARG A 131 11.89 8.52 36.82
CA ARG A 131 13.07 7.96 36.11
C ARG A 131 12.98 6.44 36.36
N ASP A 132 13.33 5.58 35.40
CA ASP A 132 13.63 4.16 35.70
C ASP A 132 15.12 3.90 35.41
N SER A 133 15.74 3.18 36.33
CA SER A 133 17.16 2.89 36.46
C SER A 133 17.39 1.41 36.23
N ARG A 134 17.98 1.05 35.09
CA ARG A 134 18.74 -0.20 34.86
C ARG A 134 19.25 -0.25 33.42
N ARG A 135 20.58 -0.29 33.21
CA ARG A 135 21.29 -1.21 32.29
C ARG A 135 22.79 -0.87 32.20
N TYR A 136 23.59 -1.92 32.31
CA TYR A 136 25.04 -1.93 32.13
C TYR A 136 25.42 -1.54 30.69
N ARG A 137 26.45 -0.69 30.52
CA ARG A 137 27.08 -0.35 29.23
C ARG A 137 28.43 -1.06 29.14
N THR A 138 28.67 -1.79 28.05
CA THR A 138 30.03 -2.20 27.66
C THR A 138 30.69 -1.05 26.88
N ALA A 139 31.99 -0.90 27.08
CA ALA A 139 32.82 0.12 26.47
C ALA A 139 33.10 -0.24 25.00
N ASP A 140 32.32 0.32 24.08
CA ASP A 140 32.85 1.01 22.89
C ASP A 140 31.69 1.63 22.11
N THR A 141 31.55 2.97 22.18
CA THR A 141 30.91 3.78 21.13
C THR A 141 31.31 5.24 21.33
N GLN A 142 32.16 5.72 20.42
CA GLN A 142 32.33 7.14 20.18
C GLN A 142 31.08 7.68 19.45
N ASP A 143 30.37 8.53 20.17
CA ASP A 143 29.78 9.79 19.73
C ASP A 143 29.09 9.83 18.34
N THR A 144 27.79 9.53 18.32
CA THR A 144 26.84 10.19 17.42
C THR A 144 25.52 10.45 18.16
N GLN A 145 25.30 11.73 18.45
CA GLN A 145 24.03 12.43 18.66
C GLN A 145 22.77 11.62 18.99
N ASP A 146 22.32 11.84 20.22
CA ASP A 146 21.04 11.51 20.83
C ASP A 146 19.83 11.92 19.95
N THR A 147 19.32 10.97 19.18
CA THR A 147 17.92 10.94 18.74
C THR A 147 17.21 9.84 19.51
N GLY A 148 16.16 10.16 20.26
CA GLY A 148 15.38 9.21 21.08
C GLY A 148 14.73 8.08 20.28
N ALA A 149 15.53 7.11 19.85
CA ALA A 149 15.11 5.95 19.09
C ALA A 149 14.57 4.85 20.02
N LYS A 150 13.37 4.37 19.69
CA LYS A 150 12.75 3.15 20.24
C LYS A 150 13.68 1.92 20.04
N PRO A 151 13.52 0.85 20.84
CA PRO A 151 14.40 -0.33 20.80
C PRO A 151 14.48 -0.94 19.39
N SER A 152 15.66 -1.45 19.05
CA SER A 152 16.00 -2.09 17.78
C SER A 152 14.99 -3.18 17.36
N THR A 153 14.23 -2.95 16.28
CA THR A 153 13.27 -3.90 15.67
C THR A 153 13.97 -4.85 14.70
N LEU A 154 13.36 -5.99 14.34
CA LEU A 154 13.90 -6.90 13.31
C LEU A 154 14.18 -6.16 11.99
N SER A 155 13.37 -5.14 11.68
CA SER A 155 13.54 -4.26 10.52
C SER A 155 14.87 -3.52 10.52
N SER A 156 15.37 -3.09 11.69
CA SER A 156 16.69 -2.45 11.79
C SER A 156 17.85 -3.43 11.56
N SER A 157 17.72 -4.66 12.07
CA SER A 157 18.66 -5.75 11.81
C SER A 157 18.65 -6.14 10.33
N LEU A 158 17.49 -6.10 9.67
CA LEU A 158 17.36 -6.37 8.24
C LEU A 158 18.04 -5.34 7.38
N LYS A 159 17.84 -4.05 7.64
CA LYS A 159 18.55 -2.99 6.90
C LYS A 159 20.06 -3.19 6.95
N ARG A 160 20.58 -3.52 8.12
CA ARG A 160 22.02 -3.80 8.29
C ARG A 160 22.45 -5.08 7.55
N ALA A 161 21.71 -6.18 7.70
CA ALA A 161 22.05 -7.43 7.04
C ALA A 161 22.04 -7.31 5.51
N VAL A 162 21.07 -6.60 4.94
CA VAL A 162 21.03 -6.31 3.49
C VAL A 162 22.23 -5.48 3.07
N HIS A 163 22.58 -4.43 3.82
CA HIS A 163 23.77 -3.62 3.55
C HIS A 163 25.08 -4.42 3.61
N GLU A 164 25.15 -5.42 4.49
CA GLU A 164 26.30 -6.33 4.66
C GLU A 164 26.28 -7.52 3.69
N GLY A 165 25.30 -7.63 2.78
CA GLY A 165 25.16 -8.75 1.84
C GLY A 165 24.67 -10.06 2.48
N ARG A 166 24.16 -10.00 3.71
CA ARG A 166 23.71 -11.14 4.53
C ARG A 166 22.18 -11.24 4.65
N GLY A 167 21.45 -10.62 3.72
CA GLY A 167 19.97 -10.60 3.74
C GLY A 167 19.34 -12.00 3.74
N ALA A 168 19.91 -12.94 2.98
CA ALA A 168 19.43 -14.32 2.88
C ALA A 168 19.49 -15.09 4.22
N GLU A 169 20.61 -14.97 4.95
CA GLU A 169 20.77 -15.58 6.27
C GLU A 169 19.73 -15.07 7.26
N LEU A 170 19.47 -13.75 7.25
CA LEU A 170 18.47 -13.16 8.12
C LEU A 170 17.05 -13.55 7.72
N LEU A 171 16.73 -13.68 6.43
CA LEU A 171 15.43 -14.19 5.99
C LEU A 171 15.17 -15.62 6.48
N THR A 172 16.21 -16.46 6.54
CA THR A 172 16.10 -17.81 7.13
C THR A 172 15.73 -17.73 8.62
N LEU A 173 16.34 -16.81 9.37
CA LEU A 173 15.99 -16.57 10.76
C LEU A 173 14.57 -16.02 10.93
N VAL A 174 14.18 -15.04 10.11
CA VAL A 174 12.83 -14.45 10.14
C VAL A 174 11.76 -15.48 9.78
N ARG A 175 12.04 -16.40 8.85
CA ARG A 175 11.17 -17.54 8.55
C ARG A 175 10.98 -18.45 9.75
N ALA A 176 12.06 -18.74 10.49
CA ALA A 176 11.95 -19.52 11.72
C ALA A 176 11.09 -18.80 12.78
N LEU A 177 11.21 -17.47 12.89
CA LEU A 177 10.35 -16.66 13.77
C LEU A 177 8.88 -16.68 13.32
N ALA A 178 8.63 -16.63 12.01
CA ALA A 178 7.28 -16.68 11.45
C ALA A 178 6.53 -17.96 11.82
N ALA A 179 7.24 -19.07 12.01
CA ALA A 179 6.66 -20.36 12.42
C ALA A 179 5.99 -20.33 13.80
N PHE A 180 6.28 -19.34 14.64
CA PHE A 180 5.64 -19.14 15.95
C PHE A 180 4.39 -18.25 15.91
N ARG A 181 4.06 -17.67 14.75
CA ARG A 181 2.82 -16.88 14.62
C ARG A 181 1.59 -17.80 14.58
N PRO A 182 0.43 -17.32 15.06
CA PRO A 182 -0.85 -18.00 14.85
C PRO A 182 -1.10 -18.26 13.36
N ARG A 183 -1.68 -19.41 13.03
CA ARG A 183 -1.96 -19.83 11.65
C ARG A 183 -3.37 -20.36 11.52
N PHE A 184 -3.94 -20.20 10.34
CA PHE A 184 -5.23 -20.80 9.97
C PHE A 184 -5.03 -21.82 8.85
N ALA A 185 -5.70 -22.96 8.93
CA ALA A 185 -5.68 -24.01 7.90
C ALA A 185 -6.90 -23.95 6.96
N ALA A 186 -7.95 -23.22 7.36
CA ALA A 186 -9.15 -23.06 6.57
C ALA A 186 -9.79 -21.69 6.79
N ALA A 187 -10.50 -21.17 5.78
CA ALA A 187 -11.19 -19.89 5.86
C ALA A 187 -12.20 -19.80 7.02
N GLY A 188 -12.83 -20.93 7.40
CA GLY A 188 -13.77 -21.00 8.53
C GLY A 188 -13.15 -20.86 9.92
N GLU A 189 -11.81 -20.88 10.03
CA GLU A 189 -11.10 -20.60 11.29
C GLU A 189 -10.93 -19.09 11.54
N LEU A 190 -11.14 -18.28 10.50
CA LEU A 190 -11.10 -16.83 10.62
C LEU A 190 -12.43 -16.32 11.15
N THR A 191 -12.37 -15.39 12.12
CA THR A 191 -13.56 -14.73 12.66
C THR A 191 -14.26 -13.89 11.58
N GLU A 192 -13.46 -13.29 10.70
CA GLU A 192 -13.93 -12.52 9.56
C GLU A 192 -12.92 -12.65 8.42
N ILE A 193 -13.42 -12.64 7.18
CA ILE A 193 -12.60 -12.58 5.98
C ILE A 193 -12.64 -11.13 5.51
N PRO A 194 -11.51 -10.41 5.48
CA PRO A 194 -11.46 -9.00 5.11
C PRO A 194 -12.11 -8.75 3.75
N GLU A 195 -12.89 -7.67 3.67
CA GLU A 195 -13.41 -7.16 2.42
C GLU A 195 -12.27 -6.60 1.55
N ALA A 196 -12.40 -6.73 0.23
CA ALA A 196 -11.46 -6.10 -0.67
C ALA A 196 -11.56 -4.57 -0.55
N THR A 197 -10.42 -3.91 -0.45
CA THR A 197 -10.36 -2.45 -0.40
C THR A 197 -10.62 -1.91 -1.79
N VAL A 198 -11.70 -1.14 -1.97
CA VAL A 198 -11.95 -0.43 -3.23
C VAL A 198 -10.89 0.66 -3.38
N VAL A 199 -10.29 0.78 -4.57
CA VAL A 199 -9.26 1.81 -4.88
C VAL A 199 -9.63 2.68 -6.08
N ALA A 200 -10.59 2.21 -6.89
CA ALA A 200 -11.28 3.04 -7.88
C ALA A 200 -12.72 2.56 -8.06
N ARG A 201 -13.63 3.49 -8.35
CA ARG A 201 -15.03 3.20 -8.69
C ARG A 201 -15.30 3.56 -10.14
N GLY A 202 -16.17 2.78 -10.77
CA GLY A 202 -16.66 3.06 -12.11
C GLY A 202 -17.72 2.04 -12.55
N PRO A 203 -18.58 2.39 -13.53
CA PRO A 203 -19.73 1.56 -13.90
C PRO A 203 -19.41 0.42 -14.87
N GLN A 204 -18.26 0.44 -15.55
CA GLN A 204 -17.92 -0.57 -16.56
C GLN A 204 -17.65 -1.95 -15.92
N THR A 205 -18.10 -2.99 -16.61
CA THR A 205 -17.82 -4.39 -16.30
C THR A 205 -16.93 -5.02 -17.38
N PRO A 206 -16.18 -6.08 -17.09
CA PRO A 206 -15.92 -6.69 -15.77
C PRO A 206 -15.19 -5.75 -14.79
N GLN A 207 -15.32 -5.95 -13.49
CA GLN A 207 -14.52 -5.22 -12.50
C GLN A 207 -13.13 -5.84 -12.34
N LEU A 208 -12.16 -5.06 -11.84
CA LEU A 208 -10.80 -5.55 -11.57
C LEU A 208 -10.66 -5.88 -10.08
N ILE A 209 -10.21 -7.09 -9.78
CA ILE A 209 -9.87 -7.52 -8.43
C ILE A 209 -8.39 -7.86 -8.39
N CYS A 210 -7.64 -7.07 -7.63
CA CYS A 210 -6.19 -7.02 -7.63
C CYS A 210 -5.59 -7.76 -6.43
N PHE A 211 -4.50 -8.48 -6.66
CA PHE A 211 -3.68 -9.14 -5.64
C PHE A 211 -2.31 -8.45 -5.56
N PRO A 212 -1.96 -7.86 -4.40
CA PRO A 212 -0.68 -7.22 -4.20
C PRO A 212 0.44 -8.24 -4.12
N SER A 213 1.66 -7.75 -4.34
CA SER A 213 2.87 -8.49 -4.07
C SER A 213 3.05 -8.69 -2.56
N PHE A 214 3.62 -9.83 -2.16
CA PHE A 214 4.03 -10.05 -0.77
C PHE A 214 5.15 -9.11 -0.35
N ALA A 215 5.92 -8.62 -1.33
CA ALA A 215 7.06 -7.73 -1.19
C ALA A 215 6.70 -6.26 -0.91
N GLY A 216 5.48 -5.84 -1.22
CA GLY A 216 5.05 -4.46 -1.02
C GLY A 216 4.57 -4.22 0.41
N SER A 217 3.74 -3.19 0.60
CA SER A 217 2.94 -3.03 1.82
C SER A 217 1.90 -4.15 2.00
N SER A 218 1.74 -5.05 1.01
CA SER A 218 0.72 -6.10 0.94
C SER A 218 -0.71 -5.56 1.14
N ASP A 219 -0.90 -4.28 0.83
CA ASP A 219 -2.12 -3.53 1.02
C ASP A 219 -2.54 -2.83 -0.29
N ALA A 220 -3.64 -2.09 -0.22
CA ALA A 220 -4.24 -1.46 -1.37
C ALA A 220 -3.41 -0.31 -1.98
N GLN A 221 -2.37 0.18 -1.31
CA GLN A 221 -1.55 1.30 -1.78
C GLN A 221 -0.77 0.94 -3.05
N GLU A 222 -0.34 -0.31 -3.19
CA GLU A 222 0.45 -0.77 -4.33
C GLU A 222 -0.28 -0.58 -5.66
N PHE A 223 -1.62 -0.63 -5.64
CA PHE A 223 -2.46 -0.41 -6.82
C PHE A 223 -3.05 1.00 -6.93
N ALA A 224 -2.80 1.91 -5.98
CA ALA A 224 -3.48 3.21 -5.94
C ALA A 224 -3.25 4.05 -7.21
N ARG A 225 -2.01 4.11 -7.70
CA ARG A 225 -1.63 4.85 -8.91
C ARG A 225 -2.11 4.16 -10.19
N PHE A 226 -2.09 2.82 -10.21
CA PHE A 226 -2.63 2.03 -11.32
C PHE A 226 -4.16 2.21 -11.43
N ALA A 227 -4.86 2.14 -10.30
CA ALA A 227 -6.30 2.31 -10.21
C ALA A 227 -6.76 3.71 -10.65
N ALA A 228 -5.89 4.73 -10.55
CA ALA A 228 -6.16 6.07 -11.06
C ALA A 228 -6.52 6.07 -12.56
N GLY A 229 -5.94 5.16 -13.37
CA GLY A 229 -6.25 5.00 -14.79
C GLY A 229 -7.67 4.48 -15.08
N PHE A 230 -8.35 3.94 -14.07
CA PHE A 230 -9.69 3.36 -14.17
C PHE A 230 -10.77 4.18 -13.45
N ARG A 231 -10.40 5.24 -12.71
CA ARG A 231 -11.35 6.07 -11.95
C ARG A 231 -12.45 6.63 -12.85
N GLY A 232 -13.70 6.50 -12.39
CA GLY A 232 -14.90 6.90 -13.12
C GLY A 232 -15.27 5.96 -14.28
N ARG A 233 -14.41 4.99 -14.63
CA ARG A 233 -14.62 4.05 -15.75
C ARG A 233 -14.95 2.66 -15.24
N ARG A 234 -14.06 2.03 -14.48
CA ARG A 234 -14.15 0.63 -14.04
C ARG A 234 -13.85 0.51 -12.55
N ALA A 235 -14.58 -0.34 -11.85
CA ALA A 235 -14.28 -0.61 -10.44
C ALA A 235 -12.98 -1.41 -10.31
N VAL A 236 -12.14 -1.02 -9.35
CA VAL A 236 -10.88 -1.68 -9.00
C VAL A 236 -10.85 -1.87 -7.49
N SER A 237 -10.67 -3.10 -7.04
CA SER A 237 -10.57 -3.47 -5.63
C SER A 237 -9.31 -4.30 -5.39
N VAL A 238 -8.72 -4.22 -4.20
CA VAL A 238 -7.51 -4.97 -3.83
C VAL A 238 -7.85 -5.93 -2.69
N VAL A 239 -7.55 -7.22 -2.87
CA VAL A 239 -7.69 -8.24 -1.82
C VAL A 239 -6.39 -8.26 -1.02
N PRO A 240 -6.40 -7.86 0.27
CA PRO A 240 -5.20 -7.87 1.08
C PRO A 240 -4.75 -9.32 1.36
N THR A 241 -3.44 -9.50 1.54
CA THR A 241 -2.91 -10.78 2.00
C THR A 241 -2.95 -10.83 3.53
N PRO A 242 -3.49 -11.90 4.16
CA PRO A 242 -3.62 -11.94 5.62
C PRO A 242 -2.26 -12.04 6.32
N GLY A 243 -2.14 -11.46 7.52
CA GLY A 243 -0.99 -11.65 8.42
C GLY A 243 0.03 -10.51 8.40
N PHE A 244 -0.15 -9.51 7.52
CA PHE A 244 0.76 -8.37 7.43
C PHE A 244 0.49 -7.29 8.51
N VAL A 245 -0.64 -7.38 9.22
CA VAL A 245 -0.99 -6.51 10.35
C VAL A 245 -0.86 -7.24 11.69
N ALA A 246 -0.64 -6.48 12.77
CA ALA A 246 -0.56 -6.98 14.13
C ALA A 246 -1.81 -7.75 14.55
N GLY A 247 -1.62 -8.96 15.06
CA GLY A 247 -2.70 -9.84 15.54
C GLY A 247 -3.33 -10.74 14.47
N GLU A 248 -3.07 -10.50 13.19
CA GLU A 248 -3.59 -11.37 12.13
C GLU A 248 -2.85 -12.72 12.08
N PRO A 249 -3.55 -13.85 11.85
CA PRO A 249 -2.91 -15.13 11.63
C PRO A 249 -2.35 -15.23 10.21
N LEU A 250 -1.32 -16.07 10.02
CA LEU A 250 -0.78 -16.41 8.70
C LEU A 250 -1.54 -17.59 8.09
N ALA A 251 -1.65 -17.67 6.76
CA ALA A 251 -2.16 -18.88 6.13
C ALA A 251 -1.24 -20.06 6.41
N ALA A 252 -1.78 -21.23 6.73
CA ALA A 252 -0.96 -22.42 6.98
C ALA A 252 -0.22 -22.88 5.72
N ASP A 253 -0.86 -22.82 4.56
CA ASP A 253 -0.28 -23.24 3.29
C ASP A 253 -0.93 -22.47 2.14
N VAL A 254 -0.51 -22.80 0.91
CA VAL A 254 -1.07 -22.20 -0.31
C VAL A 254 -2.58 -22.46 -0.38
N GLY A 255 -3.05 -23.67 -0.07
CA GLY A 255 -4.49 -23.99 -0.11
C GLY A 255 -5.32 -23.10 0.81
N ALA A 256 -4.87 -22.93 2.06
CA ALA A 256 -5.53 -22.04 3.02
C ALA A 256 -5.57 -20.58 2.54
N LEU A 257 -4.48 -20.08 1.94
CA LEU A 257 -4.44 -18.75 1.35
C LEU A 257 -5.44 -18.61 0.19
N LEU A 258 -5.44 -19.58 -0.74
CA LEU A 258 -6.31 -19.56 -1.91
C LEU A 258 -7.79 -19.63 -1.53
N ASP A 259 -8.17 -20.42 -0.52
CA ASP A 259 -9.56 -20.51 -0.07
C ASP A 259 -10.06 -19.16 0.48
N VAL A 260 -9.24 -18.45 1.27
CA VAL A 260 -9.57 -17.11 1.76
C VAL A 260 -9.65 -16.10 0.63
N CYS A 261 -8.67 -16.09 -0.27
CA CYS A 261 -8.66 -15.18 -1.42
C CYS A 261 -9.85 -15.43 -2.36
N ALA A 262 -10.22 -16.69 -2.62
CA ALA A 262 -11.38 -17.05 -3.44
C ALA A 262 -12.69 -16.57 -2.81
N GLU A 263 -12.83 -16.68 -1.49
CA GLU A 263 -14.00 -16.15 -0.77
C GLU A 263 -14.04 -14.61 -0.80
N SER A 264 -12.91 -13.93 -0.60
CA SER A 264 -12.82 -12.47 -0.77
C SER A 264 -13.19 -12.04 -2.19
N VAL A 265 -12.73 -12.77 -3.22
CA VAL A 265 -13.12 -12.52 -4.62
C VAL A 265 -14.61 -12.71 -4.79
N ARG A 266 -15.21 -13.82 -4.32
CA ARG A 266 -16.66 -14.05 -4.44
C ARG A 266 -17.49 -12.95 -3.79
N LYS A 267 -17.14 -12.54 -2.57
CA LYS A 267 -17.83 -11.45 -1.86
C LYS A 267 -17.73 -10.13 -2.61
N THR A 268 -16.55 -9.82 -3.15
CA THR A 268 -16.29 -8.58 -3.90
C THR A 268 -16.94 -8.60 -5.29
N ALA A 269 -16.89 -9.75 -5.95
CA ALA A 269 -17.44 -9.96 -7.28
C ALA A 269 -18.97 -9.84 -7.28
N GLY A 270 -19.62 -10.48 -6.28
CA GLY A 270 -21.05 -10.73 -6.32
C GLY A 270 -21.42 -11.44 -7.62
N ASP A 271 -22.47 -10.95 -8.29
CA ASP A 271 -22.91 -11.47 -9.58
C ASP A 271 -22.21 -10.82 -10.79
N LYS A 272 -21.24 -9.91 -10.56
CA LYS A 272 -20.59 -9.16 -11.63
C LYS A 272 -19.38 -9.94 -12.17
N PRO A 273 -19.17 -9.97 -13.50
CA PRO A 273 -17.95 -10.51 -14.09
C PRO A 273 -16.70 -9.85 -13.49
N ALA A 274 -15.70 -10.65 -13.16
CA ALA A 274 -14.44 -10.20 -12.57
C ALA A 274 -13.24 -10.55 -13.46
N VAL A 275 -12.28 -9.64 -13.49
CA VAL A 275 -10.92 -9.87 -13.99
C VAL A 275 -10.00 -9.90 -12.79
N LEU A 276 -9.20 -10.94 -12.68
CA LEU A 276 -8.18 -11.02 -11.63
C LEU A 276 -6.89 -10.39 -12.16
N VAL A 277 -6.31 -9.52 -11.35
CA VAL A 277 -5.05 -8.83 -11.66
C VAL A 277 -4.07 -9.16 -10.55
N GLY A 278 -2.85 -9.58 -10.87
CA GLY A 278 -1.83 -9.82 -9.86
C GLY A 278 -0.50 -9.20 -10.26
N PHE A 279 0.18 -8.60 -9.29
CA PHE A 279 1.50 -8.01 -9.48
C PHE A 279 2.57 -8.85 -8.80
N SER A 280 3.66 -9.15 -9.50
CA SER A 280 4.77 -9.94 -8.97
C SER A 280 4.26 -11.25 -8.36
N SER A 281 4.56 -11.57 -7.09
CA SER A 281 4.02 -12.77 -6.40
C SER A 281 2.50 -12.77 -6.29
N GLY A 282 1.84 -11.61 -6.30
CA GLY A 282 0.39 -11.50 -6.39
C GLY A 282 -0.19 -12.07 -7.68
N GLY A 283 0.61 -12.16 -8.76
CA GLY A 283 0.23 -12.88 -9.98
C GLY A 283 0.11 -14.40 -9.81
N LEU A 284 0.95 -14.99 -8.94
CA LEU A 284 0.83 -16.40 -8.56
C LEU A 284 -0.50 -16.65 -7.85
N VAL A 285 -0.84 -15.76 -6.91
CA VAL A 285 -2.11 -15.79 -6.19
C VAL A 285 -3.28 -15.61 -7.16
N ALA A 286 -3.24 -14.59 -8.03
CA ALA A 286 -4.30 -14.32 -9.00
C ALA A 286 -4.56 -15.52 -9.93
N HIS A 287 -3.49 -16.12 -10.47
CA HIS A 287 -3.59 -17.32 -11.32
C HIS A 287 -4.20 -18.50 -10.58
N ALA A 288 -3.69 -18.80 -9.39
CA ALA A 288 -4.13 -19.94 -8.59
C ALA A 288 -5.58 -19.77 -8.10
N VAL A 289 -5.96 -18.55 -7.69
CA VAL A 289 -7.33 -18.21 -7.32
C VAL A 289 -8.26 -18.30 -8.53
N ALA A 290 -7.82 -17.88 -9.72
CA ALA A 290 -8.62 -18.02 -10.94
C ALA A 290 -8.93 -19.49 -11.25
N ALA A 291 -7.93 -20.37 -11.16
CA ALA A 291 -8.11 -21.81 -11.33
C ALA A 291 -9.04 -22.40 -10.25
N ARG A 292 -8.84 -22.00 -8.98
CA ARG A 292 -9.68 -22.43 -7.86
C ARG A 292 -11.14 -21.99 -8.00
N LEU A 293 -11.39 -20.77 -8.47
CA LEU A 293 -12.73 -20.26 -8.74
C LEU A 293 -13.42 -21.01 -9.88
N ALA A 294 -12.67 -21.37 -10.93
CA ALA A 294 -13.18 -22.20 -12.01
C ALA A 294 -13.64 -23.59 -11.52
N GLU A 295 -12.88 -24.23 -10.61
CA GLU A 295 -13.30 -25.47 -9.95
C GLU A 295 -14.59 -25.31 -9.14
N LEU A 296 -14.80 -24.14 -8.54
CA LEU A 296 -15.99 -23.78 -7.77
C LEU A 296 -17.15 -23.27 -8.65
N GLY A 297 -17.01 -23.28 -9.97
CA GLY A 297 -18.03 -22.83 -10.92
C GLY A 297 -18.24 -21.31 -10.96
N VAL A 298 -17.28 -20.54 -10.45
CA VAL A 298 -17.28 -19.06 -10.50
C VAL A 298 -16.47 -18.61 -11.71
N GLU A 299 -17.11 -17.88 -12.61
CA GLU A 299 -16.48 -17.43 -13.86
C GLU A 299 -15.54 -16.24 -13.61
N VAL A 300 -14.28 -16.40 -14.03
CA VAL A 300 -13.31 -15.32 -14.13
C VAL A 300 -13.12 -15.00 -15.61
N ALA A 301 -13.44 -13.77 -16.02
CA ALA A 301 -13.50 -13.41 -17.43
C ALA A 301 -12.10 -13.41 -18.06
N ARG A 302 -11.11 -12.84 -17.35
CA ARG A 302 -9.73 -12.69 -17.80
C ARG A 302 -8.76 -12.65 -16.63
N LEU A 303 -7.49 -12.95 -16.90
CA LEU A 303 -6.38 -12.87 -15.95
C LEU A 303 -5.34 -11.86 -16.45
N VAL A 304 -4.85 -10.99 -15.57
CA VAL A 304 -3.77 -10.04 -15.86
C VAL A 304 -2.62 -10.29 -14.89
N LEU A 305 -1.44 -10.51 -15.43
CA LEU A 305 -0.21 -10.76 -14.70
C LEU A 305 0.76 -9.63 -14.98
N ILE A 306 1.12 -8.88 -13.94
CA ILE A 306 2.01 -7.74 -14.03
C ILE A 306 3.36 -8.19 -13.50
N ASP A 307 4.29 -8.41 -14.43
CA ASP A 307 5.68 -8.81 -14.18
C ASP A 307 5.80 -10.01 -13.23
N THR A 308 4.96 -11.02 -13.50
CA THR A 308 4.87 -12.27 -12.73
C THR A 308 5.75 -13.34 -13.35
N PHE A 309 6.48 -14.07 -12.49
CA PHE A 309 7.40 -15.14 -12.87
C PHE A 309 6.76 -16.51 -12.69
N VAL A 310 6.94 -17.42 -13.65
CA VAL A 310 6.46 -18.81 -13.52
C VAL A 310 7.28 -19.53 -12.44
N PRO A 311 6.65 -20.30 -11.52
CA PRO A 311 7.36 -21.04 -10.47
C PRO A 311 8.37 -22.09 -10.97
N GLU A 312 8.23 -22.57 -12.22
CA GLU A 312 9.02 -23.65 -12.83
C GLU A 312 10.10 -23.15 -13.80
N ASP A 313 9.88 -22.01 -14.49
CA ASP A 313 10.95 -21.24 -15.15
C ASP A 313 11.89 -20.55 -14.12
N ALA A 314 11.71 -20.85 -12.83
CA ALA A 314 12.66 -20.66 -11.75
C ALA A 314 13.90 -21.57 -11.85
N GLY A 315 14.45 -21.71 -13.07
CA GLY A 315 15.89 -21.89 -13.28
C GLY A 315 16.70 -20.65 -12.84
N VAL A 316 16.01 -19.61 -12.36
CA VAL A 316 16.50 -18.57 -11.47
C VAL A 316 17.15 -19.26 -10.26
N PRO A 317 18.50 -19.30 -10.19
CA PRO A 317 19.16 -20.02 -9.13
C PRO A 317 18.82 -19.36 -7.77
N GLU A 318 18.94 -20.15 -6.69
CA GLU A 318 18.48 -19.77 -5.35
C GLU A 318 19.08 -18.43 -4.88
N ASP A 319 20.28 -18.10 -5.36
CA ASP A 319 20.95 -16.83 -5.16
C ASP A 319 20.24 -15.65 -5.84
N VAL A 320 19.66 -15.84 -7.02
CA VAL A 320 18.89 -14.81 -7.73
C VAL A 320 17.50 -14.63 -7.11
N GLN A 321 16.87 -15.70 -6.60
CA GLN A 321 15.65 -15.56 -5.80
C GLN A 321 15.92 -14.82 -4.48
N ALA A 322 17.01 -15.17 -3.80
CA ALA A 322 17.47 -14.46 -2.62
C ALA A 322 17.85 -13.00 -2.92
N ALA A 323 18.41 -12.73 -4.10
CA ALA A 323 18.76 -11.38 -4.53
C ALA A 323 17.53 -10.55 -4.94
N LEU A 324 16.50 -11.15 -5.54
CA LEU A 324 15.21 -10.48 -5.77
C LEU A 324 14.52 -10.13 -4.45
N ALA A 325 14.48 -11.08 -3.50
CA ALA A 325 14.00 -10.79 -2.14
C ALA A 325 14.85 -9.70 -1.48
N GLY A 326 16.18 -9.72 -1.65
CA GLY A 326 17.09 -8.68 -1.18
C GLY A 326 16.82 -7.31 -1.81
N ALA A 327 16.60 -7.25 -3.13
CA ALA A 327 16.30 -6.03 -3.88
C ALA A 327 14.94 -5.43 -3.48
N VAL A 328 13.92 -6.28 -3.33
CA VAL A 328 12.63 -5.94 -2.72
C VAL A 328 12.84 -5.29 -1.35
N LEU A 329 13.64 -5.92 -0.49
CA LEU A 329 13.85 -5.43 0.87
C LEU A 329 14.64 -4.12 0.88
N ALA A 330 15.62 -3.97 0.00
CA ALA A 330 16.38 -2.74 -0.18
C ALA A 330 15.47 -1.60 -0.65
N ALA A 331 14.65 -1.84 -1.67
CA ALA A 331 13.68 -0.88 -2.20
C ALA A 331 12.71 -0.39 -1.12
N ASN A 332 12.19 -1.30 -0.29
CA ASN A 332 11.32 -0.94 0.84
C ASN A 332 12.06 -0.24 1.99
N ALA A 333 13.33 -0.60 2.23
CA ALA A 333 14.17 -0.01 3.27
C ALA A 333 14.50 1.46 3.02
N GLU A 334 14.76 1.81 1.76
CA GLU A 334 15.04 3.17 1.30
C GLU A 334 13.81 4.08 1.41
N GLN A 335 12.61 3.54 1.20
CA GLN A 335 11.36 4.30 1.31
C GLN A 335 10.90 4.60 2.75
N GLN A 336 11.72 4.27 3.76
CA GLN A 336 11.36 4.35 5.19
C GLN A 336 10.10 3.56 5.58
N ASN A 337 9.62 2.67 4.71
CA ASN A 337 8.33 1.99 4.83
C ASN A 337 8.47 0.50 5.18
N LEU A 338 9.56 0.11 5.86
CA LEU A 338 9.61 -1.24 6.43
C LEU A 338 8.55 -1.33 7.52
N GLY A 339 7.60 -2.24 7.33
CA GLY A 339 6.65 -2.61 8.37
C GLY A 339 7.34 -3.15 9.64
N GLY A 340 6.51 -3.41 10.65
CA GLY A 340 6.94 -4.04 11.91
C GLY A 340 7.41 -5.49 11.73
N ASP A 341 7.63 -6.16 12.85
CA ASP A 341 8.06 -7.57 12.88
C ASP A 341 7.02 -8.48 12.20
N GLU A 342 5.75 -8.09 12.21
CA GLU A 342 4.64 -8.79 11.57
C GLU A 342 4.73 -8.79 10.04
N TRP A 343 5.07 -7.64 9.45
CA TRP A 343 5.29 -7.52 8.01
C TRP A 343 6.44 -8.42 7.57
N LEU A 344 7.56 -8.40 8.30
CA LEU A 344 8.73 -9.22 8.00
C LEU A 344 8.46 -10.73 8.10
N THR A 345 7.77 -11.14 9.15
CA THR A 345 7.44 -12.55 9.35
C THR A 345 6.41 -13.04 8.32
N ALA A 346 5.44 -12.21 7.93
CA ALA A 346 4.50 -12.53 6.86
C ALA A 346 5.20 -12.64 5.50
N LEU A 347 6.02 -11.65 5.15
CA LEU A 347 6.85 -11.67 3.94
C LEU A 347 7.65 -12.97 3.84
N ALA A 348 8.45 -13.28 4.86
CA ALA A 348 9.30 -14.47 4.87
C ALA A 348 8.49 -15.77 4.79
N HIS A 349 7.30 -15.80 5.40
CA HIS A 349 6.41 -16.95 5.37
C HIS A 349 5.85 -17.20 3.95
N TYR A 350 5.24 -16.19 3.32
CA TYR A 350 4.61 -16.32 2.01
C TYR A 350 5.61 -16.56 0.87
N TYR A 351 6.78 -15.92 0.92
CA TYR A 351 7.87 -16.22 -0.03
C TYR A 351 8.42 -17.63 0.11
N SER A 352 8.19 -18.29 1.25
CA SER A 352 8.65 -19.65 1.47
C SER A 352 7.67 -20.74 1.08
N MET A 353 6.46 -20.34 0.65
CA MET A 353 5.45 -21.27 0.18
C MET A 353 5.86 -21.90 -1.16
N ASP A 354 5.49 -23.16 -1.33
CA ASP A 354 5.75 -23.88 -2.56
C ASP A 354 4.65 -23.58 -3.59
N TRP A 355 4.98 -22.77 -4.58
CA TRP A 355 4.08 -22.42 -5.67
C TRP A 355 4.28 -23.32 -6.91
N ARG A 356 5.07 -24.39 -6.82
CA ARG A 356 5.22 -25.35 -7.95
C ARG A 356 3.95 -26.17 -8.12
N GLY A 357 3.65 -26.57 -9.36
CA GLY A 357 2.46 -27.37 -9.66
C GLY A 357 1.16 -26.58 -9.75
N LEU A 358 1.23 -25.29 -10.09
CA LEU A 358 0.04 -24.52 -10.45
C LEU A 358 -0.68 -25.16 -11.64
N SER A 359 -2.01 -25.33 -11.51
CA SER A 359 -2.84 -25.87 -12.58
C SER A 359 -2.82 -24.95 -13.81
N ARG A 360 -2.86 -25.54 -15.00
CA ARG A 360 -3.07 -24.78 -16.22
C ARG A 360 -4.49 -24.23 -16.27
N THR A 361 -4.64 -23.01 -16.79
CA THR A 361 -5.93 -22.34 -16.94
C THR A 361 -6.30 -22.13 -18.41
N ALA A 362 -7.61 -22.21 -18.70
CA ALA A 362 -8.16 -21.83 -20.00
C ALA A 362 -8.50 -20.33 -20.07
N ILE A 363 -8.34 -19.60 -18.97
CA ILE A 363 -8.68 -18.17 -18.89
C ILE A 363 -7.71 -17.38 -19.76
N PRO A 364 -8.21 -16.52 -20.67
CA PRO A 364 -7.36 -15.61 -21.45
C PRO A 364 -6.50 -14.77 -20.52
N THR A 365 -5.19 -14.78 -20.75
CA THR A 365 -4.21 -14.16 -19.85
C THR A 365 -3.40 -13.08 -20.55
N LEU A 366 -3.27 -11.91 -19.93
CA LEU A 366 -2.33 -10.86 -20.31
C LEU A 366 -1.12 -10.91 -19.39
N LEU A 367 0.08 -11.05 -19.96
CA LEU A 367 1.35 -10.86 -19.27
C LEU A 367 1.93 -9.50 -19.65
N LEU A 368 1.95 -8.57 -18.70
CA LEU A 368 2.68 -7.31 -18.81
C LEU A 368 4.10 -7.48 -18.28
N ARG A 369 5.10 -7.02 -19.05
CA ARG A 369 6.51 -7.13 -18.68
C ARG A 369 7.16 -5.75 -18.56
N ALA A 370 8.02 -5.60 -17.56
CA ALA A 370 8.89 -4.44 -17.46
C ALA A 370 9.94 -4.42 -18.58
N THR A 371 10.18 -3.25 -19.16
CA THR A 371 11.19 -3.06 -20.22
C THR A 371 12.60 -2.88 -19.66
N GLU A 372 12.72 -2.40 -18.42
CA GLU A 372 13.99 -2.21 -17.72
C GLU A 372 14.26 -3.37 -16.74
N PRO A 373 15.54 -3.73 -16.49
CA PRO A 373 15.88 -4.79 -15.56
C PRO A 373 15.57 -4.38 -14.12
N VAL A 374 15.37 -5.37 -13.25
CA VAL A 374 15.23 -5.11 -11.81
C VAL A 374 16.52 -4.44 -11.28
N PRO A 375 16.43 -3.30 -10.55
CA PRO A 375 17.60 -2.64 -9.99
C PRO A 375 18.44 -3.59 -9.12
N GLY A 376 19.76 -3.60 -9.34
CA GLY A 376 20.70 -4.44 -8.61
C GLY A 376 20.82 -5.88 -9.12
N LEU A 377 20.10 -6.25 -10.19
CA LEU A 377 20.12 -7.59 -10.78
C LEU A 377 20.58 -7.54 -12.25
N THR A 378 21.18 -8.63 -12.73
CA THR A 378 21.70 -8.72 -14.10
C THR A 378 20.58 -8.89 -15.13
N PRO A 379 20.63 -8.20 -16.30
CA PRO A 379 19.50 -8.13 -17.23
C PRO A 379 19.04 -9.45 -17.88
N ALA A 380 19.84 -10.52 -17.81
CA ALA A 380 19.59 -11.78 -18.52
C ALA A 380 18.77 -12.79 -17.72
N ASP A 381 18.71 -12.67 -16.39
CA ASP A 381 18.28 -13.77 -15.51
C ASP A 381 16.84 -13.64 -15.01
N LEU A 382 16.17 -12.49 -15.22
CA LEU A 382 14.88 -12.15 -14.60
C LEU A 382 13.90 -11.43 -15.53
N ARG A 383 13.92 -11.69 -16.84
CA ARG A 383 12.79 -11.26 -17.68
C ARG A 383 11.72 -12.34 -17.67
N PRO A 384 10.44 -12.04 -17.34
CA PRO A 384 9.36 -12.99 -17.56
C PRO A 384 9.28 -13.26 -19.07
N SER A 385 9.86 -14.35 -19.56
CA SER A 385 9.88 -14.61 -21.00
C SER A 385 8.53 -15.08 -21.51
N THR A 386 7.80 -15.80 -20.67
CA THR A 386 6.64 -16.61 -21.02
C THR A 386 5.73 -16.82 -19.81
N TRP A 387 4.45 -17.06 -20.08
CA TRP A 387 3.50 -17.64 -19.12
C TRP A 387 2.80 -18.81 -19.81
N ASP A 388 3.28 -20.03 -19.55
CA ASP A 388 2.84 -21.27 -20.20
C ASP A 388 1.74 -22.03 -19.43
N LEU A 389 1.44 -21.54 -18.23
CA LEU A 389 0.34 -22.00 -17.38
C LEU A 389 -1.05 -21.54 -17.88
N ALA A 390 -1.12 -20.69 -18.91
CA ALA A 390 -2.38 -20.35 -19.58
C ALA A 390 -2.42 -20.95 -21.00
N ALA A 391 -3.62 -21.31 -21.45
CA ALA A 391 -3.83 -21.81 -22.81
C ALA A 391 -3.59 -20.72 -23.87
N GLU A 392 -3.93 -19.48 -23.54
CA GLU A 392 -3.74 -18.30 -24.37
C GLU A 392 -3.13 -17.17 -23.54
N THR A 393 -1.93 -16.73 -23.94
CA THR A 393 -1.21 -15.63 -23.29
C THR A 393 -0.92 -14.53 -24.31
N THR A 394 -1.49 -13.35 -24.09
CA THR A 394 -1.08 -12.12 -24.76
C THR A 394 0.06 -11.49 -23.97
N VAL A 395 1.14 -11.09 -24.63
CA VAL A 395 2.29 -10.44 -23.98
C VAL A 395 2.39 -8.99 -24.44
N ALA A 396 2.57 -8.07 -23.50
CA ALA A 396 2.86 -6.67 -23.80
C ALA A 396 3.95 -6.12 -22.89
N ASP A 397 4.80 -5.25 -23.44
CA ASP A 397 5.91 -4.62 -22.73
C ASP A 397 5.52 -3.20 -22.32
N VAL A 398 5.82 -2.83 -21.06
CA VAL A 398 5.54 -1.49 -20.52
C VAL A 398 6.81 -0.81 -19.98
N PRO A 399 6.90 0.53 -20.02
CA PRO A 399 8.03 1.28 -19.49
C PRO A 399 8.31 1.02 -18.01
N GLY A 400 9.57 1.14 -17.62
CA GLY A 400 10.03 0.97 -16.24
C GLY A 400 10.58 -0.41 -15.92
N ASP A 401 11.05 -0.55 -14.69
CA ASP A 401 11.46 -1.79 -14.04
C ASP A 401 10.31 -2.43 -13.23
N HIS A 402 10.59 -3.58 -12.62
CA HIS A 402 9.64 -4.34 -11.80
C HIS A 402 8.89 -3.47 -10.77
N PHE A 403 9.54 -2.46 -10.18
CA PHE A 403 8.93 -1.61 -9.14
C PHE A 403 8.27 -0.36 -9.71
N SER A 404 8.95 0.30 -10.64
CA SER A 404 8.53 1.58 -11.22
C SER A 404 7.35 1.42 -12.19
N MET A 405 7.09 0.23 -12.73
CA MET A 405 5.97 0.00 -13.64
C MET A 405 4.58 0.28 -13.03
N LEU A 406 4.40 0.05 -11.72
CA LEU A 406 3.17 0.39 -10.97
C LEU A 406 3.28 1.70 -10.18
N ARG A 407 4.47 2.31 -10.14
CA ARG A 407 4.72 3.54 -9.39
C ARG A 407 4.82 4.76 -10.29
N ASP A 408 5.80 4.76 -11.18
CA ASP A 408 6.18 5.90 -12.03
C ASP A 408 5.54 5.76 -13.42
N HIS A 409 5.30 4.53 -13.88
CA HIS A 409 4.67 4.21 -15.16
C HIS A 409 3.26 3.60 -15.01
N ALA A 410 2.64 3.79 -13.84
CA ALA A 410 1.35 3.20 -13.49
C ALA A 410 0.24 3.51 -14.50
N ALA A 411 0.25 4.72 -15.06
CA ALA A 411 -0.73 5.15 -16.07
C ALA A 411 -0.59 4.37 -17.39
N THR A 412 0.65 4.13 -17.85
CA THR A 412 0.91 3.33 -19.06
C THR A 412 0.57 1.86 -18.83
N THR A 413 0.89 1.32 -17.66
CA THR A 413 0.51 -0.04 -17.26
C THR A 413 -1.01 -0.20 -17.22
N ALA A 414 -1.74 0.75 -16.63
CA ALA A 414 -3.21 0.76 -16.61
C ALA A 414 -3.81 0.87 -18.02
N GLN A 415 -3.22 1.68 -18.89
CA GLN A 415 -3.63 1.82 -20.28
C GLN A 415 -3.48 0.49 -21.06
N ALA A 416 -2.35 -0.19 -20.93
CA ALA A 416 -2.13 -1.48 -21.58
C ALA A 416 -3.17 -2.53 -21.16
N VAL A 417 -3.51 -2.58 -19.86
CA VAL A 417 -4.59 -3.42 -19.36
C VAL A 417 -5.94 -3.00 -19.97
N ALA A 418 -6.26 -1.70 -19.94
CA ALA A 418 -7.54 -1.21 -20.47
C ALA A 418 -7.73 -1.53 -21.96
N GLU A 419 -6.69 -1.32 -22.78
CA GLU A 419 -6.71 -1.62 -24.22
C GLU A 419 -6.96 -3.10 -24.49
N TRP A 420 -6.31 -3.99 -23.75
CA TRP A 420 -6.52 -5.43 -23.90
C TRP A 420 -7.89 -5.91 -23.39
N LEU A 421 -8.46 -5.24 -22.38
CA LEU A 421 -9.81 -5.55 -21.92
C LEU A 421 -10.90 -5.13 -22.93
N ASP A 422 -10.59 -4.18 -23.80
CA ASP A 422 -11.50 -3.66 -24.82
C ASP A 422 -11.42 -4.47 -26.15
N THR A 423 -10.48 -5.41 -26.27
CA THR A 423 -10.43 -6.41 -27.38
C THR A 423 -11.26 -7.63 -27.06
#